data_AF-A0A2E7RHH6-F1
#
_entry.id   AF-A0A2E7RHH6-F1
#
_cell.length_a   1.000
_cell.length_b   1.000
_cell.length_c   1.000
_cell.angle_alpha   90.00
_cell.angle_beta   90.00
_cell.angle_gamma   90.00
#
_symmetry.space_group_name_H-M   'P 1'
#
loop_
_entity.id
_entity.type
_entity.pdbx_description
1 polymer ?
#
loop_
_entity_poly.entity_id
_entity_poly.type
_entity_poly.pdbx_seq_one_letter_code
_entity_poly.pdbx_strand_id
1 'polypeptide(L)'
;MHHRFAPIFPALFLLVGSFPLFAQETNDVAVWVEKMAECTSQPVSYDFSLKFDMEGMGMSVASSGSILMQDKRHLRMTSQTTVKAAQMPTGEQNMKQEMIMDGATMWTVTTMDHPVNRGEKITSISRMTIELMEKVGAQATGLPGVSNSTDMASQIRTMFEQFYTDCELSISNGLVKISGNISEEFMDSLPMGGLELSRFKAELDEKTAFPLQIAMGTDKKDFIKMSMSNPKFLDPKKIDQDLFRYTPDPGASVMDMDAMLQSMGKAEEGSSESEL
;
A
#
# COMPACT_ATOMS: atom_id res chain seq x y z
N MET A 1 -20.79 3.34 91.03
CA MET A 1 -20.51 4.69 90.50
C MET A 1 -20.23 4.51 89.01
N HIS A 2 -21.27 4.61 88.17
CA HIS A 2 -21.60 5.77 87.32
C HIS A 2 -20.60 5.91 86.16
N HIS A 3 -20.94 5.98 84.87
CA HIS A 3 -22.17 6.02 84.06
C HIS A 3 -21.70 5.66 82.61
N ARG A 4 -22.35 4.73 81.90
CA ARG A 4 -23.35 4.89 80.82
C ARG A 4 -22.88 5.42 79.43
N PHE A 5 -23.41 4.72 78.41
CA PHE A 5 -23.75 5.10 77.01
C PHE A 5 -22.75 4.86 75.86
N ALA A 6 -23.09 3.87 75.01
CA ALA A 6 -23.03 3.93 73.53
C ALA A 6 -24.33 4.62 73.01
N PRO A 7 -24.60 4.90 71.70
CA PRO A 7 -23.93 4.48 70.45
C PRO A 7 -23.79 5.60 69.36
N ILE A 8 -23.31 5.26 68.14
CA ILE A 8 -23.77 5.68 66.78
C ILE A 8 -22.75 5.17 65.72
N PHE A 9 -23.20 4.34 64.77
CA PHE A 9 -22.57 4.02 63.45
C PHE A 9 -23.01 5.08 62.40
N PRO A 10 -22.56 5.13 61.11
CA PRO A 10 -21.51 4.39 60.37
C PRO A 10 -20.60 5.30 59.50
N ALA A 11 -19.48 4.79 58.95
CA ALA A 11 -18.97 5.26 57.64
C ALA A 11 -18.00 4.25 57.00
N LEU A 12 -18.46 3.72 55.89
CA LEU A 12 -17.79 2.99 54.82
C LEU A 12 -16.69 3.87 54.18
N PHE A 13 -15.44 3.40 54.06
CA PHE A 13 -14.57 3.83 52.94
C PHE A 13 -13.54 2.72 52.63
N LEU A 14 -13.79 2.06 51.50
CA LEU A 14 -12.84 1.24 50.77
C LEU A 14 -11.72 2.15 50.26
N LEU A 15 -10.51 2.02 50.81
CA LEU A 15 -9.30 2.49 50.13
C LEU A 15 -8.87 1.41 49.13
N VAL A 16 -9.55 1.43 47.98
CA VAL A 16 -9.00 0.88 46.74
C VAL A 16 -7.78 1.75 46.43
N GLY A 17 -6.59 1.23 46.74
CA GLY A 17 -5.33 1.81 46.32
C GLY A 17 -5.34 1.91 44.81
N SER A 18 -5.48 3.14 44.31
CA SER A 18 -5.40 3.52 42.92
C SER A 18 -3.99 3.21 42.43
N PHE A 19 -3.80 2.03 41.83
CA PHE A 19 -2.70 1.83 40.91
C PHE A 19 -2.96 2.74 39.70
N PRO A 20 -2.01 3.60 39.31
CA PRO A 20 -2.15 4.33 38.06
C PRO A 20 -2.17 3.32 36.90
N LEU A 21 -3.25 3.39 36.13
CA LEU A 21 -3.41 2.78 34.80
C LEU A 21 -2.18 3.10 33.94
N PHE A 22 -1.32 2.13 33.70
CA PHE A 22 -0.36 2.12 32.59
C PHE A 22 -0.47 0.79 31.85
N ALA A 23 -1.67 0.49 31.35
CA ALA A 23 -1.94 -0.70 30.54
C ALA A 23 -3.01 -0.46 29.45
N GLN A 24 -3.21 0.79 29.03
CA GLN A 24 -4.27 1.16 28.07
C GLN A 24 -3.75 1.88 26.81
N GLU A 25 -2.47 1.72 26.47
CA GLU A 25 -1.86 2.35 25.27
C GLU A 25 -1.68 1.40 24.08
N THR A 26 -2.02 0.11 24.18
CA THR A 26 -1.84 -0.87 23.09
C THR A 26 -3.11 -1.19 22.30
N ASN A 27 -4.26 -0.65 22.70
CA ASN A 27 -5.57 -0.95 22.11
C ASN A 27 -6.16 0.23 21.33
N ASP A 28 -5.30 1.09 20.76
CA ASP A 28 -5.72 2.19 19.89
C ASP A 28 -5.28 1.90 18.45
N VAL A 29 -6.20 2.10 17.50
CA VAL A 29 -5.92 2.00 16.06
C VAL A 29 -4.78 2.92 15.66
N ALA A 30 -4.75 4.16 16.17
CA ALA A 30 -3.73 5.15 15.82
C ALA A 30 -2.31 4.66 16.17
N VAL A 31 -2.17 3.97 17.30
CA VAL A 31 -0.87 3.39 17.73
C VAL A 31 -0.42 2.29 16.76
N TRP A 32 -1.33 1.45 16.27
CA TRP A 32 -0.98 0.39 15.32
C TRP A 32 -0.73 0.91 13.91
N VAL A 33 -1.45 1.95 13.49
CA VAL A 33 -1.19 2.65 12.22
C VAL A 33 0.20 3.27 12.24
N GLU A 34 0.61 3.90 13.34
CA GLU A 34 1.96 4.47 13.47
C GLU A 34 3.04 3.38 13.45
N LYS A 35 2.84 2.29 14.21
CA LYS A 35 3.78 1.15 14.18
C LYS A 35 3.91 0.53 12.79
N MET A 36 2.80 0.43 12.05
CA MET A 36 2.81 -0.06 10.66
C MET A 36 3.57 0.91 9.74
N ALA A 37 3.38 2.21 9.90
CA ALA A 37 4.10 3.26 9.16
C ALA A 37 5.62 3.23 9.44
N GLU A 38 6.02 3.07 10.71
CA GLU A 38 7.43 2.90 11.10
C GLU A 38 8.02 1.61 10.53
N CYS A 39 7.27 0.51 10.61
CA CYS A 39 7.69 -0.81 10.13
C CYS A 39 7.97 -0.82 8.61
N THR A 40 7.09 -0.18 7.83
CA THR A 40 7.24 -0.06 6.37
C THR A 40 8.35 0.90 5.94
N SER A 41 8.91 1.68 6.87
CA SER A 41 10.10 2.53 6.62
C SER A 41 11.42 1.79 6.83
N GLN A 42 11.38 0.56 7.36
CA GLN A 42 12.58 -0.22 7.64
C GLN A 42 13.02 -1.02 6.41
N PRO A 43 14.33 -1.28 6.23
CA PRO A 43 14.82 -2.19 5.22
C PRO A 43 14.21 -3.58 5.40
N VAL A 44 13.53 -4.09 4.36
CA VAL A 44 12.76 -5.34 4.43
C VAL A 44 12.72 -6.03 3.08
N SER A 45 12.70 -7.36 3.10
CA SER A 45 12.29 -8.16 1.95
C SER A 45 11.09 -9.04 2.29
N TYR A 46 10.15 -9.19 1.37
CA TYR A 46 8.98 -10.05 1.55
C TYR A 46 8.40 -10.49 0.21
N ASP A 47 7.61 -11.56 0.24
CA ASP A 47 6.80 -12.01 -0.89
C ASP A 47 5.40 -11.41 -0.78
N PHE A 48 4.77 -11.12 -1.91
CA PHE A 48 3.39 -10.65 -1.94
C PHE A 48 2.53 -11.41 -2.94
N SER A 49 1.23 -11.40 -2.69
CA SER A 49 0.20 -11.71 -3.67
C SER A 49 -0.91 -10.67 -3.60
N LEU A 50 -1.45 -10.32 -4.76
CA LEU A 50 -2.55 -9.41 -4.95
C LEU A 50 -3.62 -10.14 -5.75
N LYS A 51 -4.85 -10.09 -5.28
CA LYS A 51 -6.03 -10.52 -6.02
C LYS A 51 -6.99 -9.35 -6.09
N PHE A 52 -7.49 -9.13 -7.29
CA PHE A 52 -8.49 -8.13 -7.58
C PHE A 52 -9.59 -8.81 -8.39
N ASP A 53 -10.79 -8.87 -7.82
CA ASP A 53 -11.92 -9.58 -8.39
C ASP A 53 -13.06 -8.59 -8.66
N MET A 54 -13.27 -8.30 -9.94
CA MET A 54 -14.35 -7.46 -10.43
C MET A 54 -15.31 -8.28 -11.28
N GLU A 55 -15.90 -9.32 -10.70
CA GLU A 55 -16.93 -10.15 -11.35
C GLU A 55 -18.00 -9.30 -12.07
N GLY A 56 -18.44 -8.18 -11.50
CA GLY A 56 -19.42 -7.28 -12.12
C GLY A 56 -18.96 -6.60 -13.43
N MET A 57 -17.65 -6.47 -13.62
CA MET A 57 -17.02 -5.95 -14.84
C MET A 57 -16.37 -7.05 -15.70
N GLY A 58 -16.56 -8.32 -15.35
CA GLY A 58 -15.99 -9.46 -16.07
C GLY A 58 -14.45 -9.46 -16.10
N MET A 59 -13.82 -8.85 -15.08
CA MET A 59 -12.37 -8.71 -14.99
C MET A 59 -11.86 -9.29 -13.66
N SER A 60 -10.74 -10.00 -13.72
CA SER A 60 -9.96 -10.37 -12.53
C SER A 60 -8.48 -10.19 -12.78
N VAL A 61 -7.77 -9.75 -11.76
CA VAL A 61 -6.31 -9.59 -11.79
C VAL A 61 -5.76 -10.40 -10.62
N ALA A 62 -4.74 -11.21 -10.90
CA ALA A 62 -3.94 -11.88 -9.90
C ALA A 62 -2.48 -11.51 -10.14
N SER A 63 -1.79 -11.03 -9.12
CA SER A 63 -0.37 -10.73 -9.16
C SER A 63 0.34 -11.41 -7.99
N SER A 64 1.57 -11.85 -8.20
CA SER A 64 2.43 -12.31 -7.12
C SER A 64 3.88 -11.96 -7.42
N GLY A 65 4.67 -11.80 -6.38
CA GLY A 65 6.01 -11.26 -6.53
C GLY A 65 6.79 -11.17 -5.25
N SER A 66 7.92 -10.48 -5.34
CA SER A 66 8.78 -10.18 -4.20
C SER A 66 9.18 -8.71 -4.22
N ILE A 67 9.38 -8.16 -3.03
CA ILE A 67 9.86 -6.80 -2.80
C ILE A 67 11.13 -6.89 -1.95
N LEU A 68 12.15 -6.14 -2.34
CA LEU A 68 13.29 -5.77 -1.53
C LEU A 68 13.30 -4.24 -1.43
N MET A 69 13.21 -3.73 -0.22
CA MET A 69 13.26 -2.30 0.06
C MET A 69 14.38 -2.03 1.04
N GLN A 70 15.23 -1.06 0.74
CA GLN A 70 16.22 -0.56 1.68
C GLN A 70 15.77 0.75 2.30
N ASP A 71 15.24 1.64 1.48
CA ASP A 71 14.66 2.91 1.90
C ASP A 71 13.70 3.40 0.82
N LYS A 72 13.12 4.59 1.03
CA LYS A 72 12.14 5.20 0.13
C LYS A 72 12.62 5.39 -1.33
N ARG A 73 13.93 5.43 -1.58
CA ARG A 73 14.50 5.61 -2.93
C ARG A 73 15.24 4.37 -3.47
N HIS A 74 15.35 3.31 -2.67
CA HIS A 74 16.01 2.06 -3.05
C HIS A 74 15.06 0.88 -2.89
N LEU A 75 14.52 0.44 -4.01
CA LEU A 75 13.50 -0.61 -4.10
C LEU A 75 13.76 -1.50 -5.30
N ARG A 76 13.55 -2.80 -5.14
CA ARG A 76 13.41 -3.75 -6.24
C ARG A 76 12.16 -4.58 -6.03
N MET A 77 11.26 -4.54 -7.00
CA MET A 77 10.05 -5.34 -7.03
C MET A 77 10.06 -6.19 -8.29
N THR A 78 9.78 -7.47 -8.14
CA THR A 78 9.49 -8.38 -9.25
C THR A 78 8.09 -8.90 -9.09
N SER A 79 7.32 -8.96 -10.18
CA SER A 79 5.96 -9.50 -10.15
C SER A 79 5.58 -10.22 -11.42
N GLN A 80 4.66 -11.16 -11.27
CA GLN A 80 3.96 -11.83 -12.36
C GLN A 80 2.48 -11.58 -12.18
N THR A 81 1.85 -11.02 -13.20
CA THR A 81 0.46 -10.60 -13.19
C THR A 81 -0.30 -11.31 -14.30
N THR A 82 -1.40 -11.94 -13.95
CA THR A 82 -2.38 -12.50 -14.87
C THR A 82 -3.62 -11.62 -14.82
N VAL A 83 -3.99 -11.05 -15.97
CA VAL A 83 -5.24 -10.32 -16.17
C VAL A 83 -6.18 -11.20 -16.97
N LYS A 84 -7.37 -11.45 -16.45
CA LYS A 84 -8.46 -12.12 -17.17
C LYS A 84 -9.57 -11.12 -17.38
N ALA A 85 -9.93 -10.89 -18.64
CA ALA A 85 -11.05 -10.04 -19.00
C ALA A 85 -11.73 -10.59 -20.25
N ALA A 86 -13.06 -10.70 -20.24
CA ALA A 86 -13.83 -11.27 -21.34
C ALA A 86 -13.63 -10.54 -22.68
N GLN A 87 -13.25 -9.27 -22.62
CA GLN A 87 -13.03 -8.35 -23.74
C GLN A 87 -11.59 -8.35 -24.26
N MET A 88 -10.67 -9.11 -23.66
CA MET A 88 -9.33 -9.32 -24.22
C MET A 88 -9.34 -10.35 -25.36
N PRO A 89 -8.55 -10.17 -26.43
CA PRO A 89 -8.53 -11.08 -27.59
C PRO A 89 -8.27 -12.56 -27.23
N THR A 90 -7.48 -12.79 -26.19
CA THR A 90 -7.11 -14.12 -25.69
C THR A 90 -7.89 -14.54 -24.45
N GLY A 91 -8.74 -13.67 -23.89
CA GLY A 91 -9.44 -13.86 -22.60
C GLY A 91 -8.54 -13.79 -21.35
N GLU A 92 -7.23 -13.93 -21.53
CA GLU A 92 -6.20 -13.86 -20.49
C GLU A 92 -4.91 -13.26 -21.05
N GLN A 93 -4.25 -12.42 -20.26
CA GLN A 93 -2.94 -11.86 -20.55
C GLN A 93 -2.01 -12.06 -19.36
N ASN A 94 -0.82 -12.57 -19.63
CA ASN A 94 0.24 -12.72 -18.64
C ASN A 94 1.31 -11.65 -18.83
N MET A 95 1.73 -11.04 -17.73
CA MET A 95 2.69 -9.96 -17.66
C MET A 95 3.73 -10.26 -16.58
N LYS A 96 4.99 -10.02 -16.89
CA LYS A 96 6.06 -9.93 -15.90
C LYS A 96 6.48 -8.48 -15.79
N GLN A 97 6.61 -8.00 -14.56
CA GLN A 97 7.07 -6.65 -14.31
C GLN A 97 8.25 -6.69 -13.34
N GLU A 98 9.23 -5.86 -13.60
CA GLU A 98 10.29 -5.54 -12.68
C GLU A 98 10.36 -4.02 -12.52
N MET A 99 10.41 -3.56 -11.29
CA MET A 99 10.60 -2.16 -10.93
C MET A 99 11.87 -2.05 -10.09
N ILE A 100 12.76 -1.15 -10.46
CA ILE A 100 14.02 -0.91 -9.77
C ILE A 100 14.18 0.58 -9.52
N MET A 101 14.45 0.96 -8.28
CA MET A 101 14.78 2.33 -7.87
C MET A 101 16.19 2.35 -7.29
N ASP A 102 17.06 3.19 -7.85
CA ASP A 102 18.50 3.22 -7.55
C ASP A 102 18.96 4.47 -6.76
N GLY A 103 18.01 5.18 -6.14
CA GLY A 103 18.26 6.45 -5.46
C GLY A 103 18.02 7.69 -6.31
N ALA A 104 18.11 7.58 -7.65
CA ALA A 104 17.91 8.69 -8.58
C ALA A 104 16.88 8.40 -9.68
N THR A 105 16.84 7.17 -10.18
CA THR A 105 16.03 6.73 -11.31
C THR A 105 15.14 5.58 -10.88
N MET A 106 13.89 5.60 -11.31
CA MET A 106 13.02 4.44 -11.35
C MET A 106 13.03 3.85 -12.76
N TRP A 107 13.35 2.56 -12.84
CA TRP A 107 13.25 1.74 -14.04
C TRP A 107 12.04 0.82 -13.91
N THR A 108 11.26 0.71 -14.98
CA THR A 108 10.19 -0.29 -15.08
C THR A 108 10.43 -1.12 -16.35
N VAL A 109 10.49 -2.44 -16.17
CA VAL A 109 10.63 -3.41 -17.24
C VAL A 109 9.37 -4.25 -17.25
N THR A 110 8.62 -4.22 -18.35
CA THR A 110 7.39 -4.97 -18.50
C THR A 110 7.50 -5.89 -19.69
N THR A 111 7.38 -7.19 -19.47
CA THR A 111 7.30 -8.21 -20.52
C THR A 111 5.92 -8.83 -20.53
N MET A 112 5.25 -8.80 -21.68
CA MET A 112 3.92 -9.41 -21.85
C MET A 112 3.86 -10.21 -23.15
N ASP A 113 2.92 -11.15 -23.20
CA ASP A 113 2.64 -11.88 -24.44
C ASP A 113 2.06 -10.92 -25.49
N HIS A 114 2.48 -11.06 -26.73
CA HIS A 114 1.99 -10.24 -27.83
C HIS A 114 0.49 -10.52 -28.03
N PRO A 115 -0.39 -9.48 -28.05
CA PRO A 115 -1.84 -9.67 -28.05
C PRO A 115 -2.37 -10.36 -29.32
N VAL A 116 -1.69 -10.15 -30.46
CA VAL A 116 -2.04 -10.75 -31.76
C VAL A 116 -1.18 -11.97 -32.11
N ASN A 117 0.16 -11.88 -32.00
CA ASN A 117 1.09 -12.93 -32.41
C ASN A 117 1.36 -13.92 -31.26
N ARG A 118 0.59 -15.01 -31.21
CA ARG A 118 0.74 -16.05 -30.16
C ARG A 118 2.18 -16.58 -30.11
N GLY A 119 2.78 -16.52 -28.92
CA GLY A 119 4.14 -17.03 -28.65
C GLY A 119 5.24 -15.97 -28.75
N GLU A 120 4.95 -14.78 -29.28
CA GLU A 120 5.87 -13.64 -29.23
C GLU A 120 5.71 -12.86 -27.92
N LYS A 121 6.82 -12.26 -27.45
CA LYS A 121 6.83 -11.42 -26.25
C LYS A 121 7.20 -9.99 -26.61
N ILE A 122 6.52 -9.04 -26.01
CA ILE A 122 6.83 -7.62 -26.09
C ILE A 122 7.48 -7.24 -24.76
N THR A 123 8.66 -6.61 -24.83
CA THR A 123 9.31 -6.01 -23.66
C THR A 123 9.32 -4.50 -23.83
N SER A 124 8.77 -3.80 -22.85
CA SER A 124 8.83 -2.35 -22.73
C SER A 124 9.75 -2.01 -21.56
N ILE A 125 10.66 -1.07 -21.77
CA ILE A 125 11.53 -0.53 -20.73
C ILE A 125 11.23 0.97 -20.65
N SER A 126 10.88 1.45 -19.48
CA SER A 126 10.75 2.88 -19.20
C SER A 126 11.65 3.29 -18.05
N ARG A 127 12.04 4.56 -18.08
CA ARG A 127 12.75 5.21 -16.98
C ARG A 127 12.09 6.54 -16.64
N MET A 128 12.17 6.90 -15.37
CA MET A 128 11.86 8.25 -14.91
C MET A 128 12.73 8.63 -13.71
N THR A 129 13.00 9.92 -13.50
CA THR A 129 13.67 10.36 -12.27
C THR A 129 12.74 10.21 -11.06
N ILE A 130 13.30 9.84 -9.91
CA ILE A 130 12.55 9.75 -8.66
C ILE A 130 11.99 11.12 -8.27
N GLU A 131 12.69 12.21 -8.56
CA GLU A 131 12.18 13.56 -8.33
C GLU A 131 10.91 13.84 -9.14
N LEU A 132 10.90 13.47 -10.43
CA LEU A 132 9.70 13.62 -11.25
C LEU A 132 8.59 12.67 -10.78
N MET A 133 8.93 11.44 -10.39
CA MET A 133 7.97 10.49 -9.82
C MET A 133 7.32 11.04 -8.54
N GLU A 134 8.09 11.66 -7.65
CA GLU A 134 7.59 12.30 -6.43
C GLU A 134 6.65 13.48 -6.76
N LYS A 135 6.93 14.24 -7.84
CA LYS A 135 6.06 15.33 -8.32
C LYS A 135 4.77 14.84 -8.98
N VAL A 136 4.89 13.85 -9.87
CA VAL A 136 3.78 13.30 -10.67
C VAL A 136 2.93 12.32 -9.87
N GLY A 137 3.54 11.63 -8.90
CA GLY A 137 2.92 10.70 -7.96
C GLY A 137 1.88 11.32 -7.06
N ALA A 138 1.93 12.65 -6.87
CA ALA A 138 0.87 13.42 -6.23
C ALA A 138 -0.40 13.54 -7.10
N GLN A 139 -0.36 13.14 -8.38
CA GLN A 139 -1.42 13.37 -9.36
C GLN A 139 -1.84 12.16 -10.22
N ALA A 140 -1.04 11.09 -10.36
CA ALA A 140 -1.09 10.27 -11.59
C ALA A 140 -1.47 8.78 -11.54
N THR A 141 -1.89 8.17 -10.42
CA THR A 141 -2.21 6.71 -10.42
C THR A 141 -3.67 6.34 -10.42
N GLY A 142 -4.59 7.28 -10.19
CA GLY A 142 -6.02 6.99 -10.14
C GLY A 142 -6.43 6.08 -8.98
N LEU A 143 -5.66 5.09 -8.54
CA LEU A 143 -5.99 4.30 -7.35
C LEU A 143 -5.70 5.12 -6.08
N PRO A 144 -6.72 5.53 -5.31
CA PRO A 144 -6.54 6.25 -4.05
C PRO A 144 -5.86 5.31 -3.06
N GLY A 145 -4.90 5.84 -2.30
CA GLY A 145 -4.08 5.05 -1.38
C GLY A 145 -2.87 4.34 -2.00
N VAL A 146 -2.63 4.51 -3.31
CA VAL A 146 -1.33 4.19 -3.94
C VAL A 146 -0.82 5.46 -4.60
N SER A 147 -0.39 6.43 -3.79
CA SER A 147 0.39 7.54 -4.34
C SER A 147 1.75 6.98 -4.76
N ASN A 148 2.35 7.49 -5.83
CA ASN A 148 3.78 7.19 -6.10
C ASN A 148 4.71 7.95 -5.13
N SER A 149 4.23 8.33 -3.95
CA SER A 149 5.09 8.82 -2.89
C SER A 149 6.07 7.72 -2.52
N THR A 150 7.35 8.05 -2.53
CA THR A 150 8.40 7.20 -1.98
C THR A 150 8.18 6.94 -0.48
N ASP A 151 7.40 7.80 0.19
CA ASP A 151 7.12 7.73 1.62
C ASP A 151 5.84 6.93 1.93
N MET A 152 5.99 5.60 2.04
CA MET A 152 4.90 4.69 2.42
C MET A 152 4.31 4.97 3.80
N ALA A 153 5.13 5.46 4.74
CA ALA A 153 4.66 5.78 6.09
C ALA A 153 3.63 6.91 6.05
N SER A 154 3.93 7.98 5.32
CA SER A 154 2.97 9.07 5.11
C SER A 154 1.71 8.61 4.40
N GLN A 155 1.82 7.73 3.40
CA GLN A 155 0.65 7.17 2.71
C GLN A 155 -0.28 6.39 3.65
N ILE A 156 0.30 5.53 4.50
CA ILE A 156 -0.46 4.78 5.49
C ILE A 156 -1.24 5.74 6.40
N ARG A 157 -0.59 6.78 6.92
CA ARG A 157 -1.26 7.77 7.78
C ARG A 157 -2.40 8.45 7.05
N THR A 158 -2.14 8.97 5.85
CA THR A 158 -3.15 9.62 5.01
C THR A 158 -4.33 8.71 4.71
N MET A 159 -4.10 7.43 4.39
CA MET A 159 -5.19 6.48 4.14
C MET A 159 -6.09 6.29 5.37
N PHE A 160 -5.50 6.10 6.54
CA PHE A 160 -6.29 5.91 7.77
C PHE A 160 -6.97 7.20 8.24
N GLU A 161 -6.35 8.35 8.04
CA GLU A 161 -6.91 9.65 8.46
C GLU A 161 -8.02 10.15 7.53
N GLN A 162 -7.86 9.98 6.22
CA GLN A 162 -8.76 10.55 5.22
C GLN A 162 -9.79 9.55 4.72
N PHE A 163 -9.39 8.30 4.53
CA PHE A 163 -10.19 7.36 3.75
C PHE A 163 -10.93 6.33 4.58
N TYR A 164 -10.59 6.19 5.85
CA TYR A 164 -11.15 5.15 6.73
C TYR A 164 -11.81 5.74 7.96
N THR A 165 -13.04 5.30 8.24
CA THR A 165 -13.82 5.74 9.40
C THR A 165 -14.26 4.54 10.25
N ASP A 166 -14.71 4.81 11.48
CA ASP A 166 -15.26 3.80 12.39
C ASP A 166 -14.33 2.58 12.56
N CYS A 167 -13.03 2.86 12.71
CA CYS A 167 -12.03 1.81 12.81
C CYS A 167 -12.14 1.07 14.15
N GLU A 168 -12.24 -0.25 14.07
CA GLU A 168 -12.23 -1.18 15.19
C GLU A 168 -10.92 -1.95 15.20
N LEU A 169 -10.44 -2.25 16.41
CA LEU A 169 -9.23 -3.01 16.65
C LEU A 169 -9.55 -4.29 17.42
N SER A 170 -8.98 -5.40 16.99
CA SER A 170 -8.94 -6.63 17.80
C SER A 170 -7.55 -7.24 17.77
N ILE A 171 -7.06 -7.68 18.94
CA ILE A 171 -5.76 -8.33 19.09
C ILE A 171 -6.01 -9.73 19.63
N SER A 172 -5.58 -10.74 18.88
CA SER A 172 -5.73 -12.13 19.31
C SER A 172 -4.75 -13.04 18.58
N ASN A 173 -4.23 -14.04 19.28
CA ASN A 173 -3.38 -15.09 18.70
C ASN A 173 -2.15 -14.58 17.94
N GLY A 174 -1.49 -13.51 18.40
CA GLY A 174 -0.32 -12.95 17.72
C GLY A 174 -0.65 -12.07 16.52
N LEU A 175 -1.93 -11.75 16.30
CA LEU A 175 -2.41 -10.95 15.19
C LEU A 175 -3.15 -9.72 15.69
N VAL A 176 -2.91 -8.61 14.99
CA VAL A 176 -3.66 -7.37 15.13
C VAL A 176 -4.55 -7.22 13.93
N LYS A 177 -5.85 -7.08 14.14
CA LYS A 177 -6.82 -6.86 13.08
C LYS A 177 -7.42 -5.47 13.24
N ILE A 178 -7.31 -4.69 12.18
CA ILE A 178 -7.95 -3.38 12.07
C ILE A 178 -9.01 -3.48 10.97
N SER A 179 -10.22 -3.03 11.24
CA SER A 179 -11.28 -2.96 10.23
C SER A 179 -12.10 -1.71 10.40
N GLY A 180 -12.63 -1.17 9.32
CA GLY A 180 -13.52 -0.01 9.38
C GLY A 180 -14.21 0.22 8.07
N ASN A 181 -14.85 1.37 7.96
CA ASN A 181 -15.61 1.77 6.79
C ASN A 181 -14.71 2.53 5.82
N ILE A 182 -15.01 2.39 4.53
CA ILE A 182 -14.39 3.18 3.47
C ILE A 182 -15.24 4.44 3.28
N SER A 183 -14.59 5.61 3.32
CA SER A 183 -15.24 6.90 3.11
C SER A 183 -15.71 7.08 1.65
N GLU A 184 -16.70 7.95 1.45
CA GLU A 184 -17.14 8.35 0.10
C GLU A 184 -16.01 9.03 -0.69
N GLU A 185 -15.14 9.79 -0.04
CA GLU A 185 -14.00 10.47 -0.69
C GLU A 185 -13.02 9.48 -1.34
N PHE A 186 -12.79 8.33 -0.69
CA PHE A 186 -12.02 7.24 -1.28
C PHE A 186 -12.72 6.64 -2.50
N MET A 187 -14.04 6.52 -2.45
CA MET A 187 -14.82 5.97 -3.56
C MET A 187 -14.82 6.90 -4.78
N ASP A 188 -14.98 8.21 -4.55
CA ASP A 188 -14.99 9.23 -5.59
C ASP A 188 -13.63 9.39 -6.27
N SER A 189 -12.55 9.06 -5.57
CA SER A 189 -11.20 9.15 -6.10
C SER A 189 -10.79 7.93 -6.94
N LEU A 190 -11.52 6.80 -6.87
CA LEU A 190 -11.26 5.62 -7.71
C LEU A 190 -11.69 5.87 -9.17
N PRO A 191 -10.84 5.65 -10.18
CA PRO A 191 -11.18 5.74 -11.61
C PRO A 191 -12.08 4.58 -12.05
N MET A 192 -12.33 3.65 -11.14
CA MET A 192 -13.04 2.40 -11.35
C MET A 192 -14.50 2.59 -10.96
N GLY A 193 -15.24 3.32 -11.79
CA GLY A 193 -16.69 3.43 -11.61
C GLY A 193 -17.33 2.02 -11.55
N GLY A 194 -18.19 1.78 -10.57
CA GLY A 194 -18.96 0.54 -10.44
C GLY A 194 -18.43 -0.50 -9.44
N LEU A 195 -17.34 -0.23 -8.71
CA LEU A 195 -17.02 -0.98 -7.49
C LEU A 195 -17.75 -0.37 -6.30
N GLU A 196 -18.46 -1.20 -5.56
CA GLU A 196 -19.02 -0.81 -4.26
C GLU A 196 -18.08 -1.36 -3.17
N LEU A 197 -17.19 -0.52 -2.67
CA LEU A 197 -16.35 -0.83 -1.51
C LEU A 197 -16.92 -0.08 -0.31
N SER A 198 -17.25 -0.81 0.75
CA SER A 198 -17.76 -0.21 1.99
C SER A 198 -16.85 -0.48 3.18
N ARG A 199 -15.93 -1.45 3.08
CA ARG A 199 -15.06 -1.84 4.19
C ARG A 199 -13.62 -2.08 3.78
N PHE A 200 -12.73 -1.74 4.70
CA PHE A 200 -11.35 -2.17 4.69
C PHE A 200 -11.07 -3.11 5.87
N LYS A 201 -10.07 -3.97 5.70
CA LYS A 201 -9.50 -4.84 6.73
C LYS A 201 -7.99 -4.89 6.56
N ALA A 202 -7.27 -4.75 7.66
CA ALA A 202 -5.84 -4.98 7.74
C ALA A 202 -5.55 -6.02 8.83
N GLU A 203 -4.68 -6.98 8.53
CA GLU A 203 -4.12 -7.92 9.50
C GLU A 203 -2.62 -7.68 9.59
N LEU A 204 -2.12 -7.45 10.79
CA LEU A 204 -0.72 -7.19 11.09
C LEU A 204 -0.17 -8.26 12.03
N ASP A 205 1.12 -8.53 11.92
CA ASP A 205 1.86 -9.29 12.92
C ASP A 205 1.96 -8.47 14.22
N GLU A 206 1.52 -9.01 15.35
CA GLU A 206 1.49 -8.27 16.62
C GLU A 206 2.89 -7.85 17.10
N LYS A 207 3.93 -8.62 16.77
CA LYS A 207 5.29 -8.33 17.24
C LYS A 207 5.94 -7.18 16.49
N THR A 208 5.75 -7.16 15.17
CA THR A 208 6.48 -6.27 14.25
C THR A 208 5.59 -5.18 13.66
N ALA A 209 4.27 -5.27 13.83
CA ALA A 209 3.27 -4.49 13.11
C ALA A 209 3.38 -4.59 11.58
N PHE A 210 4.11 -5.60 11.06
CA PHE A 210 4.24 -5.82 9.64
C PHE A 210 2.88 -6.22 9.05
N PRO A 211 2.42 -5.59 7.95
CA PRO A 211 1.17 -5.96 7.33
C PRO A 211 1.28 -7.37 6.73
N LEU A 212 0.38 -8.26 7.12
CA LEU A 212 0.27 -9.62 6.59
C LEU A 212 -0.84 -9.70 5.53
N GLN A 213 -1.89 -8.90 5.69
CA GLN A 213 -2.99 -8.82 4.75
C GLN A 213 -3.63 -7.44 4.77
N ILE A 214 -3.97 -6.93 3.59
CA ILE A 214 -4.86 -5.77 3.43
C ILE A 214 -5.95 -6.19 2.44
N ALA A 215 -7.20 -5.96 2.81
CA ALA A 215 -8.35 -6.30 1.98
C ALA A 215 -9.37 -5.17 1.97
N MET A 216 -10.03 -5.00 0.83
CA MET A 216 -11.11 -4.02 0.63
C MET A 216 -12.27 -4.69 -0.09
N GLY A 217 -13.49 -4.36 0.32
CA GLY A 217 -14.69 -4.91 -0.27
C GLY A 217 -15.95 -4.48 0.45
N THR A 218 -16.91 -5.39 0.55
CA THR A 218 -18.16 -5.20 1.29
C THR A 218 -18.15 -6.01 2.58
N ASP A 219 -19.22 -5.94 3.37
CA ASP A 219 -19.46 -6.86 4.48
C ASP A 219 -19.45 -8.35 4.08
N LYS A 220 -19.74 -8.65 2.81
CA LYS A 220 -19.96 -10.02 2.31
C LYS A 220 -18.78 -10.60 1.55
N LYS A 221 -18.04 -9.77 0.81
CA LYS A 221 -16.98 -10.21 -0.11
C LYS A 221 -15.86 -9.18 -0.15
N ASP A 222 -14.64 -9.66 0.00
CA ASP A 222 -13.43 -8.88 -0.29
C ASP A 222 -13.17 -8.93 -1.81
N PHE A 223 -13.09 -7.77 -2.46
CA PHE A 223 -12.83 -7.65 -3.90
C PHE A 223 -11.34 -7.44 -4.18
N ILE A 224 -10.68 -6.68 -3.31
CA ILE A 224 -9.26 -6.42 -3.34
C ILE A 224 -8.64 -7.13 -2.15
N LYS A 225 -7.60 -7.92 -2.39
CA LYS A 225 -6.87 -8.60 -1.33
C LYS A 225 -5.39 -8.64 -1.67
N MET A 226 -4.59 -7.99 -0.85
CA MET A 226 -3.14 -8.10 -0.83
C MET A 226 -2.74 -8.94 0.38
N SER A 227 -1.84 -9.89 0.18
CA SER A 227 -1.23 -10.68 1.25
C SER A 227 0.28 -10.56 1.14
N MET A 228 0.94 -10.29 2.26
CA MET A 228 2.40 -10.27 2.36
C MET A 228 2.86 -11.43 3.23
N SER A 229 4.00 -12.02 2.89
CA SER A 229 4.52 -13.20 3.57
C SER A 229 6.05 -13.22 3.58
N ASN A 230 6.61 -14.05 4.47
CA ASN A 230 8.05 -14.22 4.63
C ASN A 230 8.84 -12.91 4.85
N PRO A 231 8.37 -11.98 5.72
CA PRO A 231 9.10 -10.74 5.96
C PRO A 231 10.47 -11.02 6.59
N LYS A 232 11.49 -10.37 6.06
CA LYS A 232 12.86 -10.38 6.60
C LYS A 232 13.32 -8.94 6.73
N PHE A 233 13.39 -8.43 7.95
CA PHE A 233 14.00 -7.14 8.25
C PHE A 233 15.50 -7.24 8.10
N LEU A 234 16.09 -6.28 7.38
CA LEU A 234 17.47 -6.32 6.95
C LEU A 234 18.29 -5.25 7.67
N ASP A 235 19.58 -5.52 7.85
CA ASP A 235 20.54 -4.52 8.31
C ASP A 235 20.93 -3.63 7.11
N PRO A 236 20.57 -2.34 7.08
CA PRO A 236 20.80 -1.47 5.92
C PRO A 236 22.28 -1.37 5.53
N LYS A 237 23.21 -1.58 6.47
CA LYS A 237 24.65 -1.54 6.20
C LYS A 237 25.18 -2.78 5.48
N LYS A 238 24.36 -3.84 5.39
CA LYS A 238 24.73 -5.13 4.80
C LYS A 238 24.02 -5.42 3.49
N ILE A 239 23.13 -4.53 3.04
CA ILE A 239 22.41 -4.71 1.78
C ILE A 239 23.37 -4.37 0.64
N ASP A 240 23.51 -5.31 -0.29
CA ASP A 240 24.28 -5.11 -1.51
C ASP A 240 23.59 -4.07 -2.39
N GLN A 241 24.26 -2.94 -2.65
CA GLN A 241 23.71 -1.84 -3.43
C GLN A 241 23.55 -2.20 -4.91
N ASP A 242 24.29 -3.19 -5.41
CA ASP A 242 24.16 -3.63 -6.80
C ASP A 242 22.81 -4.31 -7.07
N LEU A 243 22.09 -4.75 -6.02
CA LEU A 243 20.73 -5.27 -6.14
C LEU A 243 19.74 -4.21 -6.65
N PHE A 244 20.01 -2.93 -6.44
CA PHE A 244 19.15 -1.81 -6.87
C PHE A 244 19.60 -1.18 -8.17
N ARG A 245 20.62 -1.71 -8.84
CA ARG A 245 21.06 -1.19 -10.14
C ARG A 245 20.38 -1.91 -11.28
N TYR A 246 20.05 -1.16 -12.32
CA TYR A 246 19.57 -1.69 -13.57
C TYR A 246 20.35 -1.08 -14.73
N THR A 247 20.69 -1.90 -15.72
CA THR A 247 21.31 -1.47 -16.97
C THR A 247 20.60 -2.21 -18.10
N PRO A 248 19.90 -1.49 -18.99
CA PRO A 248 19.27 -2.12 -20.15
C PRO A 248 20.30 -2.83 -21.03
N ASP A 249 19.88 -3.92 -21.68
CA ASP A 249 20.73 -4.60 -22.65
C ASP A 249 21.14 -3.65 -23.80
N PRO A 250 22.34 -3.83 -24.39
CA PRO A 250 22.77 -3.02 -25.51
C PRO A 250 21.76 -3.05 -26.66
N GLY A 251 21.30 -1.86 -27.07
CA GLY A 251 20.32 -1.69 -28.15
C GLY A 251 18.85 -1.82 -27.73
N ALA A 252 18.55 -2.04 -26.45
CA ALA A 252 17.19 -2.02 -25.96
C ALA A 252 16.57 -0.62 -26.11
N SER A 253 15.32 -0.56 -26.56
CA SER A 253 14.56 0.69 -26.62
C SER A 253 14.09 1.07 -25.21
N VAL A 254 14.48 2.26 -24.76
CA VAL A 254 14.11 2.80 -23.45
C VAL A 254 13.24 4.03 -23.67
N MET A 255 12.02 3.99 -23.11
CA MET A 255 11.13 5.15 -23.04
C MET A 255 11.55 6.07 -21.91
N ASP A 256 11.91 7.31 -22.25
CA ASP A 256 12.21 8.35 -21.28
C ASP A 256 10.92 9.11 -20.91
N MET A 257 10.35 8.77 -19.76
CA MET A 257 9.10 9.38 -19.30
C MET A 257 9.30 10.85 -18.88
N ASP A 258 10.51 11.23 -18.47
CA ASP A 258 10.81 12.61 -18.10
C ASP A 258 10.71 13.53 -19.32
N ALA A 259 11.32 13.12 -20.43
CA ALA A 259 11.22 13.83 -21.70
C ALA A 259 9.78 13.87 -22.22
N MET A 260 9.05 12.76 -22.12
CA MET A 260 7.66 12.68 -22.56
C MET A 260 6.77 13.68 -21.79
N LEU A 261 6.81 13.66 -20.46
CA LEU A 261 5.97 14.52 -19.63
C LEU A 261 6.33 16.01 -19.79
N GLN A 262 7.61 16.34 -19.93
CA GLN A 262 8.03 17.72 -20.22
C GLN A 262 7.51 18.21 -21.57
N SER A 263 7.45 17.33 -22.58
CA SER A 263 6.92 17.69 -23.90
C SER A 263 5.40 17.94 -23.87
N MET A 264 4.67 17.20 -23.03
CA MET A 264 3.24 17.39 -22.84
C MET A 264 2.93 18.72 -22.11
N GLY A 265 3.69 19.05 -21.06
CA GLY A 265 3.51 20.32 -20.35
C GLY A 265 3.78 21.55 -21.21
N LYS A 266 4.73 21.47 -22.15
CA LYS A 266 4.99 22.56 -23.11
C LYS A 266 3.93 22.72 -24.19
N ALA A 267 3.21 21.64 -24.54
CA ALA A 267 2.15 21.70 -25.54
C ALA A 267 0.91 22.46 -25.04
N GLU A 268 0.65 22.46 -23.73
CA GLU A 268 -0.46 23.21 -23.12
C GLU A 268 -0.14 24.71 -22.98
N GLU A 269 1.14 25.09 -22.76
CA GLU A 269 1.54 26.50 -22.73
C GLU A 269 1.51 27.16 -24.12
N GLY A 270 1.78 26.40 -25.19
CA GLY A 270 1.84 26.90 -26.57
C GLY A 270 0.49 27.13 -27.25
N SER A 271 -0.64 26.72 -26.67
CA SER A 271 -1.98 26.92 -27.27
C SER A 271 -2.69 28.19 -26.80
N SER A 272 -2.05 29.01 -25.95
CA SER A 272 -2.64 30.27 -25.44
C SER A 272 -2.12 31.54 -26.13
N GLU A 273 -1.16 31.45 -27.06
CA GLU A 273 -0.58 32.62 -27.75
C GLU A 273 -1.01 32.80 -29.22
N SER A 274 -1.98 32.04 -29.74
CA SER A 274 -2.44 32.19 -31.14
C SER A 274 -3.85 32.79 -31.32
N GLU A 275 -4.41 33.44 -30.29
CA GLU A 275 -5.63 34.27 -30.43
C GLU A 275 -5.39 35.70 -29.94
N LEU A 276 -4.64 36.49 -30.72
CA LEU A 276 -4.71 37.95 -30.74
C LEU A 276 -4.62 38.47 -32.18
#